data_AF-A0A9D2T1H5-F1
#
_entry.id   AF-A0A9D2T1H5-F1
#
_cell.length_a   1.000
_cell.length_b   1.000
_cell.length_c   1.000
_cell.angle_alpha   90.00
_cell.angle_beta   90.00
_cell.angle_gamma   90.00
#
_symmetry.space_group_name_H-M   'P 1'
#
loop_
_entity.id
_entity.type
_entity.pdbx_description
1 polymer ?
#
loop_
_entity_poly.entity_id
_entity_poly.type
_entity_poly.pdbx_seq_one_letter_code
_entity_poly.pdbx_strand_id
1 'polypeptide(L)' 'MTETLKSVGIDIGTSTTQLVVSDLTLENRANPFSVPRIAITGRTVTYLSGIHFTPLRSDTVIDAAGVRDIVAE' A
#
# COMPACT_ATOMS: atom_id res chain seq x y z
N MET A 1 10.21 13.94 16.48
CA MET A 1 8.99 13.14 16.70
C MET A 1 8.98 12.07 15.64
N THR A 2 8.86 10.81 16.07
CA THR A 2 8.84 9.64 15.19
C THR A 2 7.52 8.94 15.40
N GLU A 3 6.79 8.71 14.31
CA GLU A 3 5.50 8.03 14.31
C GLU A 3 5.54 6.85 13.35
N THR A 4 4.64 5.90 13.54
CA THR A 4 4.47 4.78 12.62
C THR A 4 3.08 4.87 11.99
N LEU A 5 3.04 4.86 10.65
CA LEU A 5 1.83 4.85 9.86
C LEU A 5 1.64 3.47 9.23
N LYS A 6 0.48 2.85 9.48
CA LYS A 6 0.09 1.62 8.77
C LYS A 6 -0.31 1.97 7.34
N SER A 7 0.29 1.29 6.37
CA SER A 7 0.09 1.52 4.95
C SER A 7 -0.27 0.22 4.26
N VAL A 8 -1.18 0.33 3.29
CA VAL A 8 -1.57 -0.75 2.39
C VAL A 8 -1.34 -0.28 0.97
N GLY A 9 -0.53 -1.02 0.20
CA GLY A 9 -0.34 -0.83 -1.23
C GLY A 9 -1.09 -1.91 -1.99
N ILE A 10 -2.03 -1.50 -2.85
CA ILE A 10 -2.77 -2.39 -3.75
C ILE A 10 -2.35 -2.00 -5.16
N ASP A 11 -1.69 -2.92 -5.86
CA ASP A 11 -1.29 -2.75 -7.26
C ASP A 11 -2.16 -3.65 -8.13
N ILE A 12 -2.92 -3.03 -9.03
CA ILE A 12 -3.88 -3.69 -9.92
C ILE A 12 -3.43 -3.39 -11.35
N GLY A 13 -2.71 -4.34 -11.94
CA GLY A 13 -2.33 -4.31 -13.35
C GLY A 13 -3.41 -4.90 -14.26
N THR A 14 -3.14 -4.94 -15.56
CA THR A 14 -4.02 -5.61 -16.55
C THR A 14 -3.95 -7.13 -16.46
N SER A 15 -2.84 -7.68 -15.95
CA SER A 15 -2.64 -9.13 -15.82
C SER A 15 -2.57 -9.60 -14.38
N THR A 16 -2.00 -8.79 -13.48
CA THR A 16 -1.74 -9.20 -12.10
C THR A 16 -2.21 -8.18 -11.07
N THR A 17 -2.72 -8.70 -9.95
CA THR A 17 -3.05 -7.94 -8.74
C THR A 17 -2.18 -8.43 -7.58
N GLN A 18 -1.62 -7.50 -6.81
CA GLN A 18 -0.82 -7.78 -5.62
C GLN A 18 -1.09 -6.76 -4.50
N LEU A 19 -0.87 -7.20 -3.26
CA LEU A 19 -1.11 -6.45 -2.04
C LEU A 19 0.14 -6.48 -1.15
N VAL A 20 0.48 -5.34 -0.56
CA VAL A 20 1.52 -5.22 0.45
C VAL A 20 1.02 -4.41 1.63
N VAL A 21 1.22 -4.92 2.85
CA VAL A 21 1.00 -4.17 4.08
C VAL A 21 2.37 -3.81 4.65
N SER A 22 2.53 -2.56 5.07
CA SER A 22 3.76 -2.09 5.67
C SER A 22 3.53 -1.06 6.76
N ASP A 23 4.42 -1.05 7.74
CA ASP A 23 4.55 0.04 8.69
C ASP A 23 5.57 1.05 8.13
N LEU A 24 5.15 2.29 7.92
CA LEU A 24 5.99 3.40 7.47
C LEU A 24 6.44 4.21 8.67
N THR A 25 7.75 4.43 8.82
CA THR A 25 8.29 5.32 9.84
C THR A 25 8.25 6.75 9.32
N LEU A 26 7.53 7.62 10.03
CA LEU A 26 7.42 9.04 9.73
C LEU A 26 8.23 9.85 10.73
N GLU A 27 9.01 10.80 10.24
CA GLU A 27 9.77 11.73 11.10
C GLU A 27 9.57 13.17 10.67
N ASN A 28 9.35 14.06 11.63
CA ASN A 28 9.47 15.50 11.39
C ASN A 28 10.95 15.89 11.40
N ARG A 29 11.46 16.29 10.22
CA ARG A 29 12.85 16.72 9.99
C ARG A 29 13.06 18.23 10.11
N ALA A 30 12.01 18.99 10.46
CA ALA A 30 12.09 20.43 10.66
C ALA A 30 12.59 20.77 12.07
N ASN A 31 13.21 21.95 12.20
CA ASN A 31 13.56 22.49 13.52
C ASN A 31 12.27 22.80 14.31
N PRO A 32 12.31 22.76 15.66
CA PRO A 32 11.12 22.91 16.51
C PRO A 32 10.30 24.19 16.30
N PHE A 33 10.89 25.23 15.71
CA PHE A 33 10.26 26.54 15.47
C PHE A 33 9.96 26.81 13.98
N SER A 34 10.03 25.77 13.14
CA SER A 34 9.79 25.88 11.71
C SER A 34 8.60 25.03 11.26
N VAL A 35 8.09 25.30 10.06
CA VAL A 35 6.99 24.52 9.47
C VAL A 35 7.39 23.04 9.45
N PRO A 36 6.54 22.13 9.97
CA PRO A 36 6.82 20.71 9.99
C PRO A 36 7.16 20.17 8.60
N ARG A 37 8.20 19.33 8.52
CA ARG A 37 8.60 18.63 7.30
C ARG A 37 8.61 17.14 7.59
N ILE A 38 7.47 16.50 7.32
CA ILE A 38 7.31 15.07 7.53
C ILE A 38 7.97 14.31 6.37
N ALA A 39 8.78 13.31 6.69
CA ALA A 39 9.39 12.42 5.72
C ALA A 39 9.14 10.97 6.13
N ILE A 40 8.95 10.08 5.14
CA ILE A 40 9.03 8.64 5.35
C ILE A 40 10.52 8.30 5.42
N THR A 41 10.97 7.81 6.58
CA THR A 41 12.39 7.51 6.84
C THR A 41 12.68 6.02 6.91
N GLY A 42 11.62 5.20 7.00
CA GLY A 42 11.71 3.75 7.03
C GLY A 42 10.42 3.10 6.52
N ARG A 43 10.55 1.85 6.09
CA ARG A 43 9.45 0.98 5.70
C ARG A 43 9.75 -0.44 6.13
N THR A 44 8.84 -1.03 6.88
CA THR A 44 8.88 -2.45 7.25
C THR A 44 7.67 -3.13 6.62
N VAL A 45 7.90 -4.08 5.71
CA VAL A 45 6.82 -4.90 5.13
C VAL A 45 6.39 -5.92 6.17
N THR A 46 5.10 -5.91 6.49
CA THR A 46 4.49 -6.81 7.49
C THR A 46 3.71 -7.94 6.83
N TYR A 47 3.24 -7.72 5.60
CA TYR A 47 2.58 -8.75 4.78
C TYR A 47 2.80 -8.46 3.30
N LEU A 48 2.97 -9.54 2.53
CA LEU A 48 3.01 -9.53 1.09
C LEU A 48 2.11 -10.66 0.61
N SER A 49 1.12 -10.36 -0.23
CA SER A 49 0.25 -11.38 -0.82
C SER A 49 1.02 -12.22 -1.84
N GLY A 50 0.38 -13.28 -2.32
CA GLY A 50 0.76 -13.88 -3.58
C GLY A 50 0.58 -12.91 -4.76
N ILE A 51 1.06 -13.32 -5.93
CA ILE A 51 0.71 -12.67 -7.19
C ILE A 51 -0.55 -13.36 -7.70
N HIS A 52 -1.63 -12.60 -7.87
CA HIS A 52 -2.90 -13.09 -8.38
C HIS A 52 -3.08 -12.60 -9.81
N PHE A 53 -3.78 -13.35 -10.65
CA PHE A 53 -4.28 -12.78 -11.91
C PHE A 53 -5.31 -11.72 -11.62
N THR A 54 -5.29 -10.60 -12.35
CA THR A 54 -6.29 -9.54 -12.21
C THR A 54 -7.66 -10.11 -12.58
N PRO A 55 -8.64 -10.09 -11.65
CA PRO A 55 -10.01 -10.46 -11.97
C PRO A 55 -10.60 -9.45 -12.94
N LEU A 56 -11.00 -9.91 -14.11
CA LEU A 56 -11.58 -9.10 -15.17
C LEU A 56 -12.96 -9.66 -15.57
N ARG A 57 -13.92 -8.77 -15.82
CA ARG A 57 -15.21 -9.11 -16.43
C ARG A 57 -15.12 -9.12 -17.96
N SER A 58 -14.18 -8.36 -18.50
CA SER A 58 -13.81 -8.28 -19.91
C SER A 58 -12.41 -7.67 -20.02
N ASP A 59 -11.85 -7.63 -21.23
CA ASP A 59 -10.52 -7.06 -21.52
C ASP A 59 -10.35 -5.58 -21.08
N THR A 60 -11.44 -4.89 -20.76
CA THR A 60 -11.44 -3.47 -20.38
C THR A 60 -12.11 -3.18 -19.03
N VAL A 61 -12.65 -4.19 -18.35
CA VAL A 61 -13.42 -4.01 -17.11
C VAL A 61 -12.89 -4.92 -16.01
N ILE A 62 -12.38 -4.32 -14.95
CA ILE A 62 -11.95 -5.03 -13.73
C ILE A 62 -13.17 -5.58 -12.99
N ASP A 63 -13.08 -6.81 -12.51
CA ASP A 63 -14.05 -7.35 -11.57
C ASP A 63 -13.71 -6.95 -10.12
N ALA A 64 -14.39 -5.90 -9.65
CA ALA A 64 -14.20 -5.39 -8.30
C ALA A 64 -14.51 -6.43 -7.19
N ALA A 65 -15.41 -7.38 -7.44
CA ALA A 65 -15.74 -8.43 -6.47
C ALA A 65 -14.56 -9.39 -6.30
N GLY A 66 -14.01 -9.91 -7.39
CA GLY A 66 -12.81 -10.75 -7.33
C GLY A 66 -11.60 -10.02 -6.73
N VAL A 67 -11.41 -8.73 -7.04
CA VAL A 67 -10.34 -7.93 -6.40
C VAL A 67 -10.54 -7.84 -4.89
N ARG A 68 -11.78 -7.63 -4.42
CA ARG A 68 -12.09 -7.60 -2.99
C ARG A 68 -11.76 -8.94 -2.33
N ASP A 69 -12.04 -10.06 -2.99
CA ASP A 69 -11.77 -11.38 -2.44
C ASP A 69 -10.25 -11.63 -2.31
N ILE A 70 -9.43 -11.12 -3.23
CA ILE A 70 -7.95 -11.11 -3.10
C ILE A 70 -7.50 -10.25 -1.92
N VAL A 71 -8.09 -9.06 -1.73
CA VAL A 71 -7.72 -8.14 -0.65
C VAL A 71 -8.17 -8.64 0.74
N ALA A 72 -9.15 -9.54 0.79
CA ALA A 72 -9.70 -10.10 2.01
C ALA A 72 -8.99 -11.37 2.52
N GLU A 73 -8.02 -11.91 1.77
CA GLU A 73 -7.11 -12.99 2.20
C GLU A 73 -6.24 -12.59 3.40
#